data_AF-A0A497RKL5-F1
#
_entry.id   AF-A0A497RKL5-F1
#
_cell.length_a   1.000
_cell.length_b   1.000
_cell.length_c   1.000
_cell.angle_alpha   90.00
_cell.angle_beta   90.00
_cell.angle_gamma   90.00
#
_symmetry.space_group_name_H-M   'P 1'
#
loop_
_entity.id
_entity.type
_entity.pdbx_description
1 polymer ?
#
loop_
_entity_poly.entity_id
_entity_poly.type
_entity_poly.pdbx_seq_one_letter_code
_entity_poly.pdbx_strand_id
1 'polypeptide(L)'
;MDKLKLTPEERWDYLDKLAEEVVTLKPRRLSLKDAIGDLTIRSLTGIPIALGILFSVWMFFSTFAGFFTDGFMVPLFDEHYLPWIQDIFPKEPSWLYALLVGTPGADNCFEAFGVLTTGLFVPFGVVLWAIIPLYLSVALLEDIGYLPRLAVLVDNILHRIGLHGFAIVPTILSFGCNIPGVTA
;
A
#
# COMPACT_ATOMS: atom_id res chain seq x y z
N MET A 1 24.17 1.01 -56.02
CA MET A 1 22.90 0.27 -55.96
C MET A 1 21.85 1.23 -55.45
N ASP A 2 21.03 1.71 -56.38
CA ASP A 2 20.03 2.75 -56.19
C ASP A 2 19.03 2.40 -55.09
N LYS A 3 18.85 3.33 -54.15
CA LYS A 3 17.71 3.32 -53.24
C LYS A 3 16.47 3.68 -54.06
N LEU A 4 15.96 2.71 -54.83
CA LEU A 4 14.64 2.77 -55.43
C LEU A 4 13.64 3.18 -54.35
N LYS A 5 12.91 4.26 -54.62
CA LYS A 5 11.78 4.72 -53.82
C LYS A 5 10.69 3.66 -53.93
N LEU A 6 10.83 2.56 -53.19
CA LEU A 6 9.77 1.56 -53.03
C LEU A 6 8.51 2.30 -52.62
N THR A 7 7.41 2.01 -53.32
CA THR A 7 6.09 2.47 -52.95
C THR A 7 5.72 1.90 -51.57
N PRO A 8 4.78 2.53 -50.82
CA PRO A 8 4.41 2.06 -49.49
C PRO A 8 4.02 0.58 -49.46
N GLU A 9 3.29 0.10 -50.47
CA GLU A 9 2.87 -1.29 -50.61
C GLU A 9 4.07 -2.24 -50.77
N GLU A 10 5.00 -1.94 -51.67
CA GLU A 10 6.21 -2.76 -51.87
C GLU A 10 7.11 -2.82 -50.63
N ARG A 11 7.09 -1.78 -49.79
CA ARG A 11 7.81 -1.78 -48.50
C ARG A 11 7.16 -2.70 -47.48
N TRP A 12 5.82 -2.70 -47.40
CA TRP A 12 5.09 -3.60 -46.51
C TRP A 12 5.28 -5.06 -46.95
N ASP A 13 5.20 -5.34 -48.25
CA ASP A 13 5.44 -6.67 -48.81
C ASP A 13 6.87 -7.17 -48.52
N TYR A 14 7.86 -6.28 -48.58
CA TYR A 14 9.24 -6.61 -48.24
C TYR A 14 9.43 -6.86 -46.74
N LEU A 15 8.78 -6.06 -45.89
CA LEU A 15 8.83 -6.22 -44.43
C LEU A 15 8.14 -7.51 -43.96
N ASP A 16 7.01 -7.89 -44.57
CA ASP A 16 6.32 -9.15 -44.23
C ASP A 16 7.17 -10.37 -44.58
N LYS A 17 7.78 -10.39 -45.77
CA LYS A 17 8.72 -11.46 -46.16
C LYS A 17 9.92 -11.54 -45.21
N LEU A 18 10.48 -10.40 -44.84
CA LEU A 18 11.59 -10.35 -43.88
C LEU A 18 11.13 -10.80 -42.48
N ALA A 19 9.93 -10.45 -42.06
CA ALA A 19 9.37 -10.88 -40.78
C ALA A 19 9.16 -12.40 -40.76
N GLU A 20 8.66 -13.01 -41.83
CA GLU A 20 8.50 -14.47 -41.93
C GLU A 20 9.84 -15.23 -41.88
N GLU A 21 10.89 -14.69 -42.50
CA GLU A 21 12.22 -15.32 -42.46
C GLU A 21 12.90 -15.25 -41.09
N VAL A 22 12.65 -14.17 -40.33
CA VAL A 22 13.41 -13.87 -39.10
C VAL A 22 12.61 -14.21 -37.83
N VAL A 23 11.27 -14.16 -37.88
CA VAL A 23 10.40 -14.38 -36.72
C VAL A 23 10.06 -15.86 -36.59
N THR A 24 10.71 -16.52 -35.64
CA THR A 24 10.32 -17.87 -35.22
C THR A 24 9.18 -17.80 -34.19
N LEU A 25 7.95 -18.08 -34.64
CA LEU A 25 6.80 -18.22 -33.75
C LEU A 25 6.92 -19.51 -32.93
N LYS A 26 7.44 -19.40 -31.70
CA LYS A 26 7.40 -20.52 -30.75
C LYS A 26 5.99 -20.65 -30.17
N PRO A 27 5.41 -21.87 -30.13
CA PRO A 27 4.16 -22.09 -29.42
C PRO A 27 4.35 -21.74 -27.93
N ARG A 28 3.59 -20.76 -27.45
CA ARG A 28 3.62 -20.31 -26.05
C ARG A 28 3.13 -21.45 -25.16
N ARG A 29 4.04 -22.08 -24.40
CA ARG A 29 3.64 -23.02 -23.36
C ARG A 29 3.02 -22.22 -22.22
N LEU A 30 1.72 -22.41 -21.99
CA LEU A 30 1.02 -21.79 -20.87
C LEU A 30 1.66 -22.28 -19.56
N SER A 31 2.34 -21.37 -18.87
CA SER A 31 2.84 -21.61 -17.51
C SER A 31 1.71 -21.41 -16.50
N LEU A 32 1.81 -22.05 -15.32
CA LEU A 32 0.88 -21.78 -14.21
C LEU A 32 0.86 -20.28 -13.84
N LYS A 33 1.99 -19.59 -14.03
CA LYS A 33 2.07 -18.13 -13.85
C LYS A 33 1.24 -17.36 -14.87
N ASP A 34 1.22 -17.82 -16.13
CA ASP A 34 0.40 -17.20 -17.19
C ASP A 34 -1.09 -17.43 -16.92
N ALA A 35 -1.47 -18.63 -16.49
CA ALA A 35 -2.87 -18.95 -16.19
C ALA A 35 -3.42 -18.13 -15.00
N ILE A 36 -2.62 -17.95 -13.95
CA ILE A 36 -2.99 -17.08 -12.81
C ILE A 36 -3.03 -15.61 -13.26
N GLY A 37 -2.11 -15.19 -14.14
CA GLY A 37 -2.12 -13.88 -14.77
C GLY A 37 -3.44 -13.57 -15.48
N ASP A 38 -3.85 -14.44 -16.39
CA ASP A 38 -5.08 -14.27 -17.17
C ASP A 38 -6.34 -14.30 -16.30
N LEU A 39 -6.35 -15.14 -15.25
CA LEU A 39 -7.47 -15.22 -14.32
C LEU A 39 -7.67 -13.93 -13.52
N THR A 40 -6.58 -13.27 -13.15
CA THR A 40 -6.61 -12.01 -12.38
C THR A 40 -7.09 -10.79 -13.18
N ILE A 41 -7.06 -10.86 -14.51
CA ILE A 41 -7.37 -9.71 -15.38
C ILE A 41 -8.80 -9.81 -15.97
N ARG A 42 -9.39 -11.01 -16.02
CA ARG A 42 -10.78 -11.18 -16.46
C ARG A 42 -11.75 -10.46 -15.53
N SER A 43 -12.65 -9.64 -16.09
CA SER A 43 -13.58 -8.81 -15.29
C SER A 43 -14.45 -9.61 -14.30
N LEU A 44 -14.88 -10.84 -14.66
CA LEU A 44 -15.74 -11.66 -13.82
C LEU A 44 -14.99 -12.36 -12.67
N THR A 45 -13.78 -12.86 -12.92
CA THR A 45 -12.98 -13.62 -11.93
C THR A 45 -11.96 -12.74 -11.20
N GLY A 46 -11.45 -11.72 -11.87
CA GLY A 46 -10.47 -10.77 -11.36
C GLY A 46 -11.01 -9.91 -10.22
N ILE A 47 -12.26 -9.45 -10.28
CA ILE A 47 -12.86 -8.64 -9.21
C ILE A 47 -12.97 -9.42 -7.89
N PRO A 48 -13.54 -10.65 -7.85
CA PRO A 48 -13.53 -11.47 -6.64
C PRO A 48 -12.12 -11.73 -6.10
N ILE A 49 -11.15 -12.00 -6.99
CA ILE A 49 -9.76 -12.21 -6.59
C ILE A 49 -9.15 -10.93 -6.00
N ALA A 50 -9.41 -9.78 -6.60
CA ALA A 50 -8.97 -8.48 -6.09
C ALA A 50 -9.54 -8.19 -4.71
N LEU A 51 -10.84 -8.41 -4.50
CA LEU A 51 -11.45 -8.27 -3.18
C LEU A 51 -10.84 -9.26 -2.17
N GLY A 52 -10.58 -10.50 -2.57
CA GLY A 52 -9.92 -11.49 -1.73
C GLY A 52 -8.50 -11.08 -1.33
N ILE A 53 -7.72 -10.54 -2.26
CA ILE A 53 -6.35 -10.05 -2.00
C ILE A 53 -6.38 -8.82 -1.10
N LEU A 54 -7.24 -7.84 -1.39
CA LEU A 54 -7.40 -6.65 -0.56
C LEU A 54 -7.86 -7.01 0.86
N PHE A 55 -8.81 -7.94 0.99
CA PHE A 55 -9.25 -8.45 2.29
C PHE A 55 -8.13 -9.18 3.02
N SER A 56 -7.32 -9.96 2.32
CA SER A 56 -6.17 -10.66 2.91
C SER A 56 -5.12 -9.68 3.42
N VAL A 57 -4.80 -8.64 2.65
CA VAL A 57 -3.91 -7.55 3.06
C VAL A 57 -4.48 -6.82 4.27
N TRP A 58 -5.77 -6.47 4.24
CA TRP A 58 -6.44 -5.79 5.35
C TRP A 58 -6.44 -6.64 6.63
N MET A 59 -6.71 -7.93 6.51
CA MET A 59 -6.71 -8.85 7.66
C MET A 59 -5.30 -9.00 8.23
N PHE A 60 -4.29 -9.22 7.38
CA PHE A 60 -2.90 -9.28 7.81
C PHE A 60 -2.45 -7.99 8.52
N PHE A 61 -2.72 -6.83 7.89
CA PHE A 61 -2.45 -5.52 8.45
C PHE A 61 -3.11 -5.33 9.82
N SER A 62 -4.42 -5.59 9.92
CA SER A 62 -5.21 -5.35 11.12
C SER A 62 -4.80 -6.26 12.27
N THR A 63 -4.55 -7.54 11.99
CA THR A 63 -4.10 -8.49 13.01
C THR A 63 -2.68 -8.18 13.48
N PHE A 64 -1.75 -7.87 12.57
CA PHE A 64 -0.38 -7.54 12.93
C PHE A 64 -0.31 -6.23 13.72
N ALA A 65 -0.91 -5.16 13.18
CA ALA A 65 -0.91 -3.86 13.82
C ALA A 65 -1.63 -3.91 15.18
N GLY A 66 -2.81 -4.53 15.26
CA GLY A 66 -3.57 -4.67 16.51
C GLY A 66 -2.82 -5.47 17.57
N PHE A 67 -2.12 -6.55 17.18
CA PHE A 67 -1.31 -7.34 18.13
C PHE A 67 -0.21 -6.50 18.79
N PHE A 68 0.55 -5.73 18.02
CA PHE A 68 1.63 -4.90 18.56
C PHE A 68 1.11 -3.64 19.24
N THR A 69 0.06 -3.02 18.70
CA THR A 69 -0.49 -1.76 19.21
C THR A 69 -1.32 -2.02 20.47
N ASP A 70 -2.48 -2.65 20.31
CA ASP A 70 -3.45 -2.86 21.40
C ASP A 70 -2.97 -3.94 22.37
N GLY A 71 -2.28 -4.96 21.86
CA GLY A 71 -1.82 -6.09 22.67
C GLY A 71 -0.55 -5.81 23.48
N PHE A 72 0.31 -4.90 23.03
CA PHE A 72 1.63 -4.70 23.65
C PHE A 72 1.94 -3.23 23.96
N MET A 73 1.88 -2.35 22.96
CA MET A 73 2.31 -0.95 23.12
C MET A 73 1.36 -0.14 23.99
N VAL A 74 0.05 -0.29 23.83
CA VAL A 74 -0.96 0.42 24.65
C VAL A 74 -0.77 0.07 26.14
N PRO A 75 -0.76 -1.21 26.58
CA PRO A 75 -0.52 -1.54 27.99
C PRO A 75 0.86 -1.08 28.50
N LEU A 76 1.90 -1.18 27.66
CA LEU A 76 3.24 -0.72 28.04
C LEU A 76 3.25 0.79 28.30
N PHE A 77 2.60 1.58 27.45
CA PHE A 77 2.60 3.03 27.60
C PHE A 77 1.64 3.50 28.70
N ASP A 78 0.43 2.95 28.76
CA ASP A 78 -0.60 3.40 29.69
C ASP A 78 -0.32 2.92 31.13
N GLU A 79 0.12 1.68 31.32
CA GLU A 79 0.31 1.12 32.67
C GLU A 79 1.71 1.41 33.25
N HIS A 80 2.73 1.61 32.40
CA HIS A 80 4.11 1.74 32.86
C HIS A 80 4.71 3.11 32.52
N TYR A 81 4.68 3.52 31.26
CA TYR A 81 5.35 4.75 30.82
C TYR A 81 4.67 6.03 31.32
N LEU A 82 3.35 6.10 31.21
CA LEU A 82 2.57 7.28 31.58
C LEU A 82 2.64 7.58 33.08
N PRO A 83 2.43 6.61 33.99
CA PRO A 83 2.59 6.86 35.43
C PRO A 83 4.03 7.25 35.78
N TRP A 84 5.02 6.61 35.14
CA TRP A 84 6.43 6.93 35.35
C TRP A 84 6.76 8.38 34.96
N ILE A 85 6.27 8.85 33.81
CA ILE A 85 6.43 10.26 33.41
C ILE A 85 5.67 11.19 34.36
N GLN A 86 4.43 10.86 34.72
CA GLN A 86 3.62 11.72 35.61
C GLN A 86 4.21 11.84 37.03
N ASP A 87 4.97 10.86 37.50
CA ASP A 87 5.62 10.88 38.81
C ASP A 87 6.98 11.59 38.82
N ILE A 88 7.72 11.59 37.70
CA ILE A 88 8.99 12.33 37.57
C ILE A 88 8.74 13.84 37.56
N PHE A 89 7.67 14.29 36.90
CA PHE A 89 7.36 15.70 36.78
C PHE A 89 6.50 16.18 37.96
N PRO A 90 6.78 17.37 38.51
CA PRO A 90 5.96 17.92 39.59
C PRO A 90 4.53 18.12 39.11
N LYS A 91 3.56 17.58 39.85
CA LYS A 91 2.11 17.61 39.53
C LYS A 91 1.49 19.00 39.65
N GLU A 92 2.30 20.03 39.81
CA GLU A 92 1.84 21.41 39.83
C GLU A 92 1.51 21.88 38.40
N PRO A 93 0.37 22.55 38.20
CA PRO A 93 -0.01 23.05 36.89
C PRO A 93 0.95 24.15 36.44
N SER A 94 1.95 23.74 35.67
CA SER A 94 2.89 24.61 34.98
C SER A 94 2.69 24.48 33.48
N TRP A 95 2.92 25.57 32.73
CA TRP A 95 2.91 25.54 31.26
C TRP A 95 3.88 24.48 30.72
N LEU A 96 5.00 24.24 31.42
CA LEU A 96 6.00 23.25 31.04
C LEU A 96 5.48 21.82 31.26
N TYR A 97 4.73 21.59 32.34
CA TYR A 97 4.07 20.31 32.60
C TYR A 97 3.02 20.03 31.52
N ALA A 98 2.17 21.02 31.21
CA ALA A 98 1.15 20.89 30.17
C ALA A 98 1.73 20.64 28.77
N LEU A 99 2.91 21.19 28.47
CA LEU A 99 3.58 20.94 27.20
C LEU A 99 4.23 19.54 27.14
N LEU A 100 4.96 19.15 28.18
CA LEU A 100 5.76 17.92 28.17
C LEU A 100 4.93 16.68 28.52
N VAL A 101 4.18 16.74 29.61
CA VAL A 101 3.40 15.62 30.14
C VAL A 101 1.95 15.70 29.71
N GLY A 102 1.40 16.91 29.64
CA GLY A 102 0.03 17.15 29.23
C GLY A 102 -0.94 17.27 30.40
N THR A 103 -2.12 16.67 30.27
CA THR A 103 -3.19 16.72 31.27
C THR A 103 -2.79 15.95 32.53
N PRO A 104 -2.78 16.58 33.72
CA PRO A 104 -2.51 15.89 34.97
C PRO A 104 -3.59 14.84 35.26
N GLY A 105 -3.18 13.62 35.61
CA GLY A 105 -4.12 12.54 35.94
C GLY A 105 -4.83 11.93 34.74
N ALA A 106 -4.29 12.06 33.52
CA ALA A 106 -4.78 11.30 32.38
C ALA A 106 -4.57 9.79 32.63
N ASP A 107 -5.60 9.00 32.35
CA ASP A 107 -5.60 7.54 32.53
C ASP A 107 -4.96 6.79 31.35
N ASN A 108 -4.81 7.44 30.20
CA ASN A 108 -4.20 6.86 29.01
C ASN A 108 -3.37 7.86 28.21
N CYS A 109 -2.45 7.35 27.39
CA CYS A 109 -1.58 8.14 26.55
C CYS A 109 -2.31 8.82 25.38
N PHE A 110 -3.55 8.46 25.06
CA PHE A 110 -4.34 9.18 24.05
C PHE A 110 -4.91 10.50 24.58
N GLU A 111 -5.16 10.60 25.88
CA GLU A 111 -5.78 11.76 26.54
C GLU A 111 -4.78 12.65 27.27
N ALA A 112 -3.52 12.21 27.41
CA ALA A 112 -2.48 13.01 28.04
C ALA A 112 -2.19 14.30 27.24
N PHE A 113 -2.12 14.25 25.92
CA PHE A 113 -1.80 15.35 25.00
C PHE A 113 -0.45 16.06 25.22
N GLY A 114 0.47 15.46 25.98
CA GLY A 114 1.84 15.97 26.14
C GLY A 114 2.78 15.51 25.04
N VAL A 115 3.86 16.26 24.81
CA VAL A 115 4.89 15.91 23.81
C VAL A 115 5.60 14.60 24.17
N LEU A 116 5.93 14.38 25.44
CA LEU A 116 6.60 13.17 25.90
C LEU A 116 5.62 12.00 26.08
N THR A 117 4.34 12.29 26.32
CA THR A 117 3.30 11.27 26.49
C THR A 117 2.69 10.91 25.12
N THR A 118 1.58 11.54 24.74
CA THR A 118 0.88 11.29 23.46
C THR A 118 1.78 11.51 22.26
N GLY A 119 2.61 12.55 22.29
CA GLY A 119 3.52 12.90 21.20
C GLY A 119 4.56 11.82 20.91
N LEU A 120 4.98 11.05 21.92
CA LEU A 120 5.88 9.91 21.73
C LEU A 120 5.09 8.61 21.47
N PHE A 121 3.99 8.42 22.19
CA PHE A 121 3.18 7.22 22.10
C PHE A 121 2.54 7.02 20.71
N VAL A 122 1.97 8.05 20.10
CA VAL A 122 1.33 7.92 18.79
C VAL A 122 2.32 7.43 17.71
N PRO A 123 3.49 8.06 17.48
CA PRO A 123 4.40 7.61 16.43
C PRO A 123 5.00 6.23 16.71
N PHE A 124 5.44 5.96 17.95
CA PHE A 124 6.18 4.73 18.28
C PHE A 124 5.29 3.58 18.74
N GLY A 125 4.20 3.88 19.43
CA GLY A 125 3.25 2.90 19.95
C GLY A 125 2.19 2.49 18.94
N VAL A 126 1.77 3.39 18.04
CA VAL A 126 0.67 3.13 17.10
C VAL A 126 1.16 3.13 15.65
N VAL A 127 1.68 4.26 15.16
CA VAL A 127 1.90 4.48 13.73
C VAL A 127 2.98 3.57 13.17
N LEU A 128 4.11 3.42 13.87
CA LEU A 128 5.21 2.56 13.44
C LEU A 128 4.77 1.12 13.16
N TRP A 129 3.97 0.55 14.07
CA TRP A 129 3.51 -0.83 13.98
C TRP A 129 2.42 -1.06 12.93
N ALA A 130 1.71 0.01 12.53
CA ALA A 130 0.79 -0.02 11.40
C ALA A 130 1.50 0.14 10.04
N ILE A 131 2.54 0.98 9.95
CA ILE A 131 3.26 1.25 8.71
C ILE A 131 4.03 0.00 8.22
N ILE A 132 4.66 -0.74 9.14
CA ILE A 132 5.46 -1.93 8.79
C ILE A 132 4.66 -2.95 7.96
N PRO A 133 3.51 -3.50 8.43
CA PRO A 133 2.75 -4.49 7.67
C PRO A 133 2.11 -3.90 6.41
N LEU A 134 1.76 -2.61 6.41
CA LEU A 134 1.19 -1.93 5.25
C LEU A 134 2.20 -1.89 4.09
N TYR A 135 3.39 -1.35 4.33
CA TYR A 135 4.42 -1.27 3.28
C TYR A 135 4.96 -2.63 2.88
N LEU A 136 5.08 -3.57 3.82
CA LEU A 136 5.44 -4.95 3.50
C LEU A 136 4.44 -5.59 2.54
N SER A 137 3.14 -5.39 2.77
CA SER A 137 2.09 -5.92 1.91
C SER A 137 2.12 -5.31 0.52
N VAL A 138 2.29 -3.99 0.42
CA VAL A 138 2.35 -3.28 -0.86
C VAL A 138 3.59 -3.69 -1.65
N ALA A 139 4.76 -3.73 -1.02
CA ALA A 139 6.00 -4.18 -1.66
C ALA A 139 5.85 -5.61 -2.19
N LEU A 140 5.26 -6.52 -1.40
CA LEU A 140 5.01 -7.89 -1.85
C LEU A 140 4.05 -7.95 -3.04
N LEU A 141 2.99 -7.13 -3.05
CA LEU A 141 2.05 -7.05 -4.19
C LEU A 141 2.71 -6.45 -5.45
N GLU A 142 3.65 -5.53 -5.28
CA GLU A 142 4.44 -4.94 -6.35
C GLU A 142 5.42 -5.95 -6.95
N ASP A 143 6.18 -6.66 -6.11
CA ASP A 143 7.19 -7.65 -6.52
C ASP A 143 6.57 -8.84 -7.30
N ILE A 144 5.35 -9.26 -6.94
CA ILE A 144 4.62 -10.29 -7.69
C ILE A 144 3.90 -9.75 -8.95
N GLY A 145 4.05 -8.45 -9.24
CA GLY A 145 3.41 -7.77 -10.36
C GLY A 145 1.88 -7.82 -10.28
N TYR A 146 1.30 -7.83 -9.08
CA TYR A 146 -0.15 -7.80 -8.92
C TYR A 146 -0.71 -6.38 -9.08
N LEU A 147 -0.02 -5.34 -8.58
CA LEU A 147 -0.48 -3.96 -8.70
C LEU A 147 -0.72 -3.52 -10.16
N PRO A 148 0.17 -3.80 -11.15
CA PRO A 148 -0.10 -3.49 -12.55
C PRO A 148 -1.32 -4.22 -13.10
N ARG A 149 -1.54 -5.48 -12.70
CA ARG A 149 -2.71 -6.27 -13.14
C ARG A 149 -4.01 -5.73 -12.55
N LEU A 150 -3.97 -5.32 -11.30
CA LEU A 150 -5.09 -4.68 -10.62
C LEU A 150 -5.44 -3.35 -11.29
N ALA A 151 -4.44 -2.52 -11.60
CA ALA A 151 -4.65 -1.24 -12.29
C ALA A 151 -5.38 -1.42 -13.63
N VAL A 152 -4.99 -2.42 -14.43
CA VAL A 152 -5.67 -2.77 -15.69
C VAL A 152 -7.11 -3.26 -15.45
N LEU A 153 -7.33 -4.08 -14.43
CA LEU A 153 -8.66 -4.60 -14.09
C LEU A 153 -9.65 -3.48 -13.74
N VAL A 154 -9.20 -2.48 -12.97
CA VAL A 154 -10.06 -1.37 -12.50
C VAL A 154 -10.04 -0.15 -13.43
N ASP A 155 -9.22 -0.15 -14.48
CA ASP A 155 -9.02 1.00 -15.37
C ASP A 155 -10.33 1.52 -15.97
N ASN A 156 -11.21 0.60 -16.38
CA ASN A 156 -12.54 0.94 -16.92
C ASN A 156 -13.45 1.66 -15.91
N ILE A 157 -13.31 1.38 -14.62
CA ILE A 157 -14.10 2.02 -13.56
C ILE A 157 -13.51 3.39 -13.25
N LEU A 158 -12.18 3.46 -13.12
CA LEU A 158 -11.46 4.71 -12.82
C LEU A 158 -11.59 5.72 -13.97
N HIS A 159 -11.56 5.28 -15.22
CA HIS A 159 -11.77 6.17 -16.37
C HIS A 159 -13.18 6.80 -16.40
N ARG A 160 -14.21 6.12 -15.87
CA ARG A 160 -15.57 6.71 -15.78
C ARG A 160 -15.63 7.90 -14.85
N ILE A 161 -14.72 7.97 -13.88
CA ILE A 161 -14.58 9.10 -12.95
C ILE A 161 -13.43 10.03 -13.33
N GLY A 162 -12.84 9.87 -14.52
CA GLY A 162 -11.76 10.71 -15.04
C GLY A 162 -10.37 10.42 -14.47
N LEU A 163 -10.18 9.27 -13.82
CA LEU A 163 -8.91 8.83 -13.23
C LEU A 163 -8.24 7.74 -14.05
N HIS A 164 -6.91 7.69 -13.99
CA HIS A 164 -6.13 6.60 -14.59
C HIS A 164 -6.20 5.35 -13.69
N GLY A 165 -6.20 4.15 -14.28
CA GLY A 165 -6.12 2.86 -13.56
C GLY A 165 -5.07 2.76 -12.45
N PHE A 166 -3.94 3.47 -12.57
CA PHE A 166 -2.89 3.50 -11.55
C PHE A 166 -3.29 4.23 -10.26
N ALA A 167 -4.36 5.04 -10.26
CA ALA A 167 -4.91 5.68 -9.06
C ALA A 167 -5.44 4.68 -8.03
N ILE A 168 -5.53 3.39 -8.37
CA ILE A 168 -5.87 2.34 -7.42
C ILE A 168 -4.82 2.19 -6.31
N VAL A 169 -3.54 2.42 -6.61
CA VAL A 169 -2.45 2.29 -5.65
C VAL A 169 -2.60 3.28 -4.48
N PRO A 170 -2.73 4.61 -4.72
CA PRO A 170 -3.00 5.57 -3.64
C PRO A 170 -4.34 5.32 -2.96
N THR A 171 -5.34 4.80 -3.67
CA THR A 171 -6.64 4.45 -3.05
C THR A 171 -6.50 3.34 -2.00
N ILE A 172 -5.72 2.30 -2.31
CA ILE A 172 -5.45 1.20 -1.36
C ILE A 172 -4.62 1.69 -0.17
N LEU A 173 -3.59 2.50 -0.44
CA LEU A 173 -2.75 3.09 0.60
C LEU A 173 -3.58 3.94 1.56
N SER A 174 -4.46 4.79 1.03
CA SER A 174 -5.35 5.67 1.81
C SER A 174 -6.31 4.91 2.71
N PHE A 175 -6.78 3.73 2.29
CA PHE A 175 -7.71 2.93 3.08
C PHE A 175 -7.09 2.40 4.39
N GLY A 176 -5.76 2.23 4.43
CA GLY A 176 -5.03 1.83 5.64
C GLY A 176 -4.48 3.02 6.41
N CYS A 177 -3.67 3.85 5.75
CA CYS A 177 -3.08 5.05 6.33
C CYS A 177 -3.21 6.20 5.33
N ASN A 178 -3.88 7.29 5.72
CA ASN A 178 -4.12 8.42 4.82
C ASN A 178 -2.84 9.17 4.40
N ILE A 179 -1.74 9.03 5.15
CA ILE A 179 -0.48 9.74 4.90
C ILE A 179 0.15 9.34 3.54
N PRO A 180 0.46 8.06 3.27
CA PRO A 180 1.06 7.65 2.00
C PRO A 180 0.17 7.94 0.78
N GLY A 181 -1.16 7.89 0.95
CA GLY A 181 -2.10 8.16 -0.13
C GLY A 181 -2.10 9.62 -0.62
N VAL A 182 -1.75 10.57 0.24
CA VAL A 182 -1.63 12.00 -0.13
C VAL A 182 -0.31 12.29 -0.84
N THR A 183 0.74 11.50 -0.57
CA THR A 183 2.09 11.72 -1.12
C THR A 183 2.36 10.98 -2.43
N ALA A 184 1.49 10.06 -2.83
CA ALA A 184 1.63 9.20 -4.02
C ALA A 184 0.90 9.79 -5.23
#